data_AF-A0A9D2SSC0-F1
#
_entry.id   AF-A0A9D2SSC0-F1
#
_cell.length_a   1.000
_cell.length_b   1.000
_cell.length_c   1.000
_cell.angle_alpha   90.00
_cell.angle_beta   90.00
_cell.angle_gamma   90.00
#
_symmetry.space_group_name_H-M   'P 1'
#
loop_
_entity.id
_entity.type
_entity.pdbx_description
1 polymer ?
#
loop_
_entity_poly.entity_id
_entity_poly.type
_entity_poly.pdbx_seq_one_letter_code
_entity_poly.pdbx_strand_id
1 'polypeptide(L)'
;MHRSWYSFRAEESSRVKAASICEKLGIDLSTYLRMCISRLVQENGIPFSMKLDDQSESRAISAMKAASRIAEENGISNMTLDEINAEISAARKAAE
;
A
#
# COMPACT_ATOMS: atom_id res chain seq x y z
N MET A 1 23.33 4.42 -29.04
CA MET A 1 22.04 4.20 -28.36
C MET A 1 21.21 3.30 -29.26
N HIS A 2 21.02 2.02 -28.88
CA HIS A 2 20.20 1.10 -29.67
C HIS A 2 18.72 1.36 -29.39
N ARG A 3 17.93 1.59 -30.45
CA ARG A 3 16.46 1.66 -30.32
C ARG A 3 15.92 0.25 -30.50
N SER A 4 15.26 -0.27 -29.49
CA SER A 4 14.48 -1.50 -29.56
C SER A 4 13.03 -1.18 -29.87
N TRP A 5 12.40 -2.01 -30.70
CA TRP A 5 10.98 -1.90 -31.02
C TRP A 5 10.17 -2.89 -30.17
N TYR A 6 9.04 -2.43 -29.66
CA TYR A 6 8.10 -3.23 -28.88
C TYR A 6 6.73 -3.14 -29.54
N SER A 7 6.03 -4.28 -29.64
CA SER A 7 4.64 -4.34 -30.08
C SER A 7 3.82 -5.14 -29.11
N PHE A 8 2.62 -4.64 -28.87
CA PHE A 8 1.66 -5.17 -27.92
C PHE A 8 0.38 -5.46 -28.69
N ARG A 9 -0.23 -6.62 -28.44
CA ARG A 9 -1.62 -6.84 -28.81
C ARG A 9 -2.51 -6.26 -27.72
N ALA A 10 -3.46 -5.43 -28.13
CA ALA A 10 -4.46 -4.84 -27.25
C ALA A 10 -5.77 -4.65 -28.04
N GLU A 11 -6.90 -4.67 -27.34
CA GLU A 11 -8.15 -4.23 -27.93
C GLU A 11 -8.10 -2.72 -28.21
N GLU A 12 -8.70 -2.32 -29.34
CA GLU A 12 -8.68 -0.92 -29.77
C GLU A 12 -9.36 0.01 -28.76
N SER A 13 -10.46 -0.44 -28.15
CA SER A 13 -11.17 0.27 -27.08
C SER A 13 -10.26 0.58 -25.88
N SER A 14 -9.47 -0.42 -25.46
CA SER A 14 -8.53 -0.30 -24.34
C SER A 14 -7.38 0.65 -24.69
N ARG A 15 -6.85 0.57 -25.91
CA ARG A 15 -5.80 1.47 -26.42
C ARG A 15 -6.25 2.92 -26.41
N VAL A 16 -7.42 3.20 -26.97
CA VAL A 16 -7.99 4.56 -27.06
C VAL A 16 -8.24 5.14 -25.65
N LYS A 17 -8.80 4.33 -24.74
CA LYS A 17 -9.03 4.76 -23.36
C LYS A 17 -7.72 5.08 -22.64
N ALA A 18 -6.71 4.22 -22.76
CA ALA A 18 -5.39 4.44 -22.15
C ALA A 18 -4.72 5.71 -22.70
N ALA A 19 -4.77 5.92 -24.03
CA ALA A 19 -4.25 7.13 -24.66
C ALA A 19 -4.95 8.40 -24.12
N SER A 20 -6.29 8.41 -24.01
CA SER A 20 -7.02 9.56 -23.46
C SER A 20 -6.65 9.86 -22.01
N ILE A 21 -6.39 8.84 -21.18
CA ILE A 21 -5.93 9.05 -19.80
C ILE A 21 -4.56 9.71 -19.79
N CYS A 22 -3.62 9.21 -20.59
CA CYS A 22 -2.28 9.78 -20.71
C CYS A 22 -2.34 11.24 -21.18
N GLU A 23 -3.14 11.54 -22.20
CA GLU A 23 -3.31 12.91 -22.72
C GLU A 23 -3.85 13.88 -21.67
N LYS A 24 -4.82 13.46 -20.86
CA LYS A 24 -5.32 14.27 -19.73
C LYS A 24 -4.26 14.54 -18.67
N LEU A 25 -3.27 13.65 -18.54
CA LEU A 25 -2.11 13.81 -17.67
C LEU A 25 -0.96 14.59 -18.35
N GLY A 26 -1.13 15.01 -19.61
CA GLY A 26 -0.14 15.78 -20.36
C GLY A 26 1.00 14.95 -20.96
N ILE A 27 0.83 13.62 -21.08
CA ILE A 27 1.84 12.72 -21.65
C ILE A 27 1.24 11.82 -22.74
N ASP A 28 2.06 11.34 -23.66
CA ASP A 28 1.60 10.33 -24.63
C ASP A 28 1.74 8.91 -24.08
N LEU A 29 0.99 7.98 -24.67
CA LEU A 29 0.98 6.56 -24.25
C LEU A 29 2.38 5.92 -24.33
N SER A 30 3.21 6.30 -25.31
CA SER A 30 4.56 5.74 -25.43
C SER A 30 5.49 6.26 -24.32
N THR A 31 5.32 7.50 -23.88
CA THR A 31 6.02 8.07 -22.71
C THR A 31 5.65 7.32 -21.45
N TYR A 32 4.36 7.07 -21.22
CA TYR A 32 3.90 6.27 -20.09
C TYR A 32 4.52 4.86 -20.08
N LEU A 33 4.50 4.15 -21.21
CA LEU A 33 5.11 2.81 -21.32
C LEU A 33 6.61 2.82 -21.04
N ARG A 34 7.34 3.85 -21.49
CA ARG A 34 8.77 4.01 -21.16
C ARG A 34 8.97 4.20 -19.66
N MET A 35 8.14 5.02 -19.00
CA MET A 35 8.20 5.21 -17.55
C MET A 35 7.97 3.89 -16.80
N CYS A 36 7.00 3.08 -17.23
CA CYS A 36 6.74 1.76 -16.64
C CYS A 36 7.96 0.84 -16.77
N ILE A 37 8.61 0.80 -17.93
CA ILE A 37 9.83 -0.01 -18.13
C ILE A 37 10.95 0.49 -17.20
N SER A 38 11.19 1.80 -17.12
CA SER A 38 12.18 2.37 -16.22
C SER A 38 11.89 2.04 -14.76
N ARG A 39 10.62 2.11 -14.35
CA ARG A 39 10.22 1.80 -12.97
C ARG A 39 10.36 0.32 -12.65
N LEU A 40 10.02 -0.55 -13.60
CA LEU A 40 10.19 -1.99 -13.45
C LEU A 40 11.64 -2.36 -13.14
N VAL A 41 12.59 -1.76 -13.89
CA VAL A 41 14.03 -1.97 -13.66
C VAL A 41 14.47 -1.38 -12.33
N GLN A 42 14.00 -0.17 -11.98
CA GLN A 42 14.38 0.50 -10.74
C GLN A 42 13.90 -0.26 -9.49
N GLU A 43 12.70 -0.82 -9.52
CA GLU A 43 12.11 -1.57 -8.40
C GLU A 43 12.48 -3.04 -8.40
N ASN A 44 13.11 -3.54 -9.46
CA ASN A 44 13.30 -4.97 -9.73
C ASN A 44 11.98 -5.76 -9.57
N GLY A 45 10.88 -5.19 -10.08
CA GLY A 45 9.52 -5.64 -9.81
C GLY A 45 8.48 -4.96 -10.70
N ILE A 46 7.23 -5.38 -10.62
CA ILE A 46 6.16 -4.84 -11.47
C ILE A 46 5.68 -3.49 -10.93
N PRO A 47 5.63 -2.41 -11.75
CA PRO A 47 5.38 -1.04 -11.31
C PRO A 47 3.87 -0.73 -11.15
N PHE A 48 3.11 -1.69 -10.63
CA PHE A 48 1.73 -1.55 -10.19
C PHE A 48 1.48 -2.59 -9.08
N SER A 49 0.63 -2.24 -8.12
CA SER A 49 0.25 -3.17 -7.06
C SER A 49 -0.49 -4.37 -7.67
N MET A 50 0.16 -5.53 -7.73
CA MET A 50 -0.50 -6.81 -8.06
C MET A 50 -1.21 -7.35 -6.83
N LYS A 51 -2.32 -6.73 -6.46
CA LYS A 51 -3.23 -7.26 -5.45
C LYS A 51 -4.62 -7.34 -6.05
N LEU A 52 -5.21 -8.53 -5.96
CA LEU A 52 -6.66 -8.65 -5.97
C LEU A 52 -7.08 -8.04 -4.64
N ASP A 53 -7.48 -6.77 -4.65
CA ASP A 53 -7.92 -6.10 -3.44
C ASP A 53 -9.23 -6.76 -2.99
N ASP A 54 -9.13 -7.78 -2.14
CA ASP A 54 -10.20 -8.01 -1.18
C ASP A 54 -10.02 -6.91 -0.14
N GLN A 55 -10.60 -5.75 -0.46
CA GLN A 55 -10.60 -4.48 0.30
C GLN A 55 -9.53 -4.43 1.39
N SER A 56 -8.30 -4.03 1.02
CA SER A 56 -7.20 -4.01 1.96
C SER A 56 -7.56 -3.14 3.17
N GLU A 57 -7.73 -3.78 4.32
CA GLU A 57 -7.96 -3.11 5.59
C GLU A 57 -7.03 -1.92 5.73
N SER A 58 -7.60 -0.76 6.07
CA SER A 58 -6.82 0.44 6.36
C SER A 58 -5.68 0.09 7.31
N ARG A 59 -4.51 0.70 7.13
CA ARG A 59 -3.37 0.56 8.05
C ARG A 59 -3.79 0.74 9.52
N ALA A 60 -4.81 1.57 9.77
CA ALA A 60 -5.41 1.74 11.09
C ALA A 60 -6.07 0.45 11.61
N ILE A 61 -6.84 -0.25 10.77
CA ILE A 61 -7.52 -1.50 11.12
C ILE A 61 -6.49 -2.62 11.35
N SER A 62 -5.47 -2.72 10.51
CA SER A 62 -4.39 -3.71 10.72
C SER A 62 -3.61 -3.43 12.01
N ALA A 63 -3.34 -2.15 12.33
CA ALA A 63 -2.70 -1.77 13.58
C ALA A 63 -3.56 -2.09 14.81
N MET A 64 -4.88 -1.83 14.73
CA MET A 64 -5.82 -2.19 15.82
C MET A 64 -5.85 -3.70 16.05
N LYS A 65 -5.95 -4.50 14.99
CA LYS A 65 -5.92 -5.98 15.12
C LYS A 65 -4.61 -6.49 15.72
N ALA A 66 -3.48 -5.91 15.32
CA ALA A 66 -2.19 -6.26 15.91
C ALA A 66 -2.12 -5.92 17.40
N ALA A 67 -2.61 -4.73 17.79
CA ALA A 67 -2.68 -4.32 19.18
C ALA A 67 -3.62 -5.24 20.00
N SER A 68 -4.78 -5.60 19.48
CA SER A 68 -5.70 -6.55 20.13
C SER A 68 -5.05 -7.92 20.35
N ARG A 69 -4.32 -8.44 19.35
CA ARG A 69 -3.62 -9.72 19.49
C ARG A 69 -2.53 -9.67 20.57
N ILE A 70 -1.73 -8.59 20.60
CA ILE A 70 -0.69 -8.40 21.62
C ILE A 70 -1.33 -8.34 23.02
N ALA A 71 -2.48 -7.66 23.15
CA ALA A 71 -3.19 -7.59 24.43
C ALA A 71 -3.68 -8.97 24.89
N GLU A 72 -4.19 -9.81 23.99
CA GLU A 72 -4.58 -11.19 24.30
C GLU A 72 -3.39 -12.06 24.71
N GLU A 73 -2.28 -11.99 23.97
CA GLU A 73 -1.05 -12.74 24.27
C GLU A 73 -0.47 -12.39 25.65
N ASN A 74 -0.58 -11.12 26.06
CA ASN A 74 -0.14 -10.66 27.37
C ASN A 74 -1.22 -10.80 28.46
N GLY A 75 -2.40 -11.33 28.13
CA GLY A 75 -3.51 -11.52 29.08
C GLY A 75 -4.15 -10.22 29.58
N ILE A 76 -3.90 -9.10 28.91
CA ILE A 76 -4.38 -7.74 29.30
C ILE A 76 -5.60 -7.29 28.47
N SER A 77 -6.17 -8.18 27.65
CA SER A 77 -7.27 -7.85 26.74
C SER A 77 -8.59 -7.46 27.43
N ASN A 78 -8.77 -7.76 28.72
CA ASN A 78 -10.02 -7.54 29.46
C ASN A 78 -9.84 -6.68 30.73
N MET A 79 -8.85 -5.78 30.76
CA MET A 79 -8.64 -4.90 31.92
C MET A 79 -9.79 -3.92 32.10
N THR A 80 -10.21 -3.74 33.35
CA THR A 80 -11.18 -2.72 33.73
C THR A 80 -10.54 -1.32 33.75
N LEU A 81 -11.36 -0.27 33.70
CA LEU A 81 -10.87 1.12 33.70
C LEU A 81 -10.04 1.43 34.96
N ASP A 82 -10.41 0.86 36.10
CA ASP A 82 -9.70 1.06 37.37
C ASP A 82 -8.32 0.39 37.35
N GLU A 83 -8.22 -0.83 36.79
CA GLU A 83 -6.95 -1.55 36.63
C GLU A 83 -6.02 -0.82 35.65
N ILE A 84 -6.56 -0.31 34.54
CA ILE A 84 -5.81 0.50 33.57
C ILE A 84 -5.24 1.76 34.25
N ASN A 85 -6.06 2.46 35.02
CA ASN A 85 -5.62 3.67 35.73
C ASN A 85 -4.56 3.36 36.79
N ALA A 86 -4.70 2.24 37.50
CA ALA A 86 -3.71 1.78 38.47
C ALA A 86 -2.36 1.50 37.79
N GLU A 87 -2.34 0.78 36.66
CA GLU A 87 -1.12 0.49 35.90
C GLU A 87 -0.44 1.76 35.37
N ILE A 88 -1.21 2.68 34.76
CA ILE A 88 -0.67 3.95 34.25
C ILE A 88 -0.05 4.76 35.40
N SER A 89 -0.70 4.79 36.57
CA SER A 89 -0.19 5.51 37.74
C SER A 89 1.12 4.91 38.26
N ALA A 90 1.23 3.58 38.28
CA ALA A 90 2.43 2.87 38.71
C ALA A 90 3.59 3.10 37.73
N ALA A 91 3.34 2.99 36.42
CA ALA A 91 4.34 3.22 35.39
C ALA A 91 4.89 4.65 35.39
N ARG A 92 4.02 5.66 35.62
CA ARG A 92 4.44 7.06 35.72
C ARG A 92 5.26 7.35 36.97
N LYS A 93 4.90 6.75 38.11
CA LYS A 93 5.66 6.88 39.37
C LYS A 93 7.04 6.22 39.30
N ALA A 94 7.18 5.15 38.52
CA ALA A 94 8.47 4.47 38.33
C ALA A 94 9.41 5.20 37.36
N ALA A 95 8.91 6.19 36.62
CA ALA A 95 9.68 7.04 35.72
C ALA A 95 10.15 8.35 36.38
N GLU A 96 9.77 8.58 37.64
CA GLU A 96 10.28 9.61 38.56
C GLU A 96 11.45 9.06 39.38
#